data_AF-A0AAF0EIE1-F1
#
_entry.id   AF-A0AAF0EIE1-F1
#
_cell.length_a   1.000
_cell.length_b   1.000
_cell.length_c   1.000
_cell.angle_alpha   90.00
_cell.angle_beta   90.00
_cell.angle_gamma   90.00
#
_symmetry.space_group_name_H-M   'P 1'
#
loop_
_entity.id
_entity.type
_entity.pdbx_description
1 polymer ?
#
loop_
_entity_poly.entity_id
_entity_poly.type
_entity_poly.pdbx_seq_one_letter_code
_entity_poly.pdbx_strand_id
1 'polypeptide(L)'
;MPWLRIGLYMQLPCFVYLAVFHTRGQVAVTTYLHRKATSSLNMGTVGFLMPCHSTPWQSHMHYAPWSSGGDEGRAWFLACPPPPRPDLPGYWDQSDFFFADPLQYMTLRFPPLVDLSFPPMESASFSVPYSTGLPQAHAAYDLGWAHPWPSHLVLFSSLLDVRNQTHSMAELLTAQGYRETMRFWNALLHPDTHRRGSVVVWSHYSMGALAS
;
A
#
# COMPACT_ATOMS: atom_id res chain seq x y z
N MET A 1 44.50 -14.62 16.76
CA MET A 1 43.52 -14.25 15.71
C MET A 1 42.25 -15.14 15.61
N PRO A 2 41.85 -16.01 16.56
CA PRO A 2 40.61 -16.79 16.42
C PRO A 2 39.33 -15.99 16.71
N TRP A 3 39.43 -14.96 17.55
CA TRP A 3 38.30 -14.08 17.91
C TRP A 3 37.73 -13.30 16.71
N LEU A 4 38.58 -12.91 15.73
CA LEU A 4 38.13 -12.30 14.47
C LEU A 4 37.24 -13.24 13.66
N ARG A 5 37.63 -14.52 13.57
CA ARG A 5 36.86 -15.53 12.83
C ARG A 5 35.53 -15.80 13.52
N ILE A 6 35.52 -15.90 14.85
CA ILE A 6 34.29 -16.05 15.64
C ILE A 6 33.35 -14.85 15.41
N GLY A 7 33.86 -13.62 15.49
CA GLY A 7 33.08 -12.41 15.23
C GLY A 7 32.48 -12.37 13.83
N LEU A 8 33.20 -12.85 12.81
CA LEU A 8 32.68 -12.96 11.45
C LEU A 8 31.58 -14.03 11.34
N TYR A 9 31.81 -15.22 11.87
CA TYR A 9 30.84 -16.32 11.79
C TYR A 9 29.55 -16.02 12.56
N MET A 10 29.62 -15.28 13.66
CA MET A 10 28.44 -14.88 14.45
C MET A 10 27.49 -13.96 13.66
N GLN A 11 27.98 -13.22 12.67
CA GLN A 11 27.17 -12.33 11.85
C GLN A 11 26.46 -13.04 10.69
N LEU A 12 26.94 -14.23 10.29
CA LEU A 12 26.39 -14.96 9.15
C LEU A 12 24.89 -15.27 9.28
N PRO A 13 24.35 -15.71 10.44
CA PRO A 13 22.91 -15.95 10.56
C PRO A 13 22.08 -14.68 10.35
N CYS A 14 22.53 -13.54 10.89
CA CYS A 14 21.87 -12.26 10.69
C CYS A 14 21.91 -11.84 9.22
N PHE A 15 23.08 -11.96 8.57
CA PHE A 15 23.22 -11.66 7.15
C PHE A 15 22.32 -12.54 6.27
N VAL A 16 22.32 -13.85 6.47
CA VAL A 16 21.48 -14.79 5.72
C VAL A 16 20.00 -14.46 5.92
N TYR A 17 19.60 -14.15 7.16
CA TYR A 17 18.24 -13.72 7.44
C TYR A 17 17.86 -12.45 6.67
N LEU A 18 18.67 -11.41 6.75
CA LEU A 18 18.40 -10.13 6.09
C LEU A 18 18.40 -10.27 4.56
N ALA A 19 19.29 -11.07 3.99
CA ALA A 19 19.43 -11.23 2.54
C ALA A 19 18.33 -12.11 1.91
N VAL A 20 17.85 -13.14 2.62
CA VAL A 20 16.98 -14.17 2.01
C VAL A 20 15.53 -14.06 2.48
N PHE A 21 15.33 -13.56 3.69
CA PHE A 21 14.05 -13.64 4.38
C PHE A 21 13.45 -12.25 4.65
N HIS A 22 14.23 -11.28 5.11
CA HIS A 22 13.68 -9.98 5.47
C HIS A 22 13.01 -9.28 4.27
N THR A 23 11.81 -8.73 4.49
CA THR A 23 11.00 -8.00 3.50
C THR A 23 10.59 -8.80 2.25
N ARG A 24 10.65 -10.13 2.29
CA ARG A 24 10.38 -10.97 1.10
C ARG A 24 8.97 -10.79 0.53
N GLY A 25 7.98 -10.56 1.40
CA GLY A 25 6.57 -10.41 1.01
C GLY A 25 6.32 -9.20 0.11
N GLN A 26 7.10 -8.14 0.30
CA GLN A 26 7.03 -6.90 -0.49
C GLN A 26 7.41 -7.13 -1.96
N VAL A 27 8.37 -8.02 -2.23
CA VAL A 27 8.79 -8.41 -3.59
C VAL A 27 7.86 -9.47 -4.16
N ALA A 28 7.40 -10.40 -3.32
CA ALA A 28 6.54 -11.49 -3.75
C ALA A 28 5.18 -10.99 -4.25
N VAL A 29 4.59 -9.98 -3.59
CA VAL A 29 3.29 -9.43 -3.99
C VAL A 29 3.34 -8.75 -5.36
N THR A 30 4.40 -7.99 -5.64
CA THR A 30 4.54 -7.29 -6.92
C THR A 30 4.74 -8.27 -8.07
N THR A 31 5.55 -9.31 -7.82
CA THR A 31 5.72 -10.42 -8.77
C THR A 31 4.40 -11.15 -9.04
N TYR A 32 3.61 -11.41 -8.00
CA TYR A 32 2.29 -12.03 -8.12
C TYR A 32 1.34 -11.17 -8.95
N LEU A 33 1.24 -9.88 -8.64
CA LEU A 33 0.37 -8.95 -9.35
C LEU A 33 0.77 -8.83 -10.83
N HIS A 34 2.07 -8.70 -11.12
CA HIS A 34 2.57 -8.67 -12.49
C HIS A 34 2.19 -9.93 -13.28
N ARG A 35 2.39 -11.12 -12.70
CA ARG A 35 1.99 -12.39 -13.33
C ARG A 35 0.49 -12.44 -13.58
N LYS A 36 -0.31 -12.03 -12.60
CA LYS A 36 -1.76 -12.02 -12.73
C LYS A 36 -2.22 -11.04 -13.82
N ALA A 37 -1.58 -9.89 -13.94
CA ALA A 37 -1.91 -8.87 -14.94
C ALA A 37 -1.56 -9.35 -16.36
N THR A 38 -0.43 -10.04 -16.50
CA THR A 38 0.01 -10.57 -17.79
C THR A 38 -0.72 -11.84 -18.20
N SER A 39 -1.21 -12.64 -17.25
CA SER A 39 -1.92 -13.90 -17.54
C SER A 39 -3.44 -13.75 -17.73
N SER A 40 -4.03 -12.66 -17.23
CA SER A 40 -5.49 -12.49 -17.21
C SER A 40 -5.87 -11.15 -17.83
N LEU A 41 -6.64 -11.19 -18.92
CA LEU A 41 -7.13 -10.00 -19.65
C LEU A 41 -8.04 -9.06 -18.82
N ASN A 42 -8.47 -9.49 -17.62
CA ASN A 42 -9.39 -8.76 -16.73
C ASN A 42 -8.76 -8.46 -15.37
N MET A 43 -7.53 -7.93 -15.33
CA MET A 43 -7.02 -7.41 -14.06
C MET A 43 -7.59 -6.01 -13.81
N GLY A 44 -8.38 -5.88 -12.75
CA GLY A 44 -8.94 -4.60 -12.30
C GLY A 44 -7.90 -3.71 -11.61
N THR A 45 -8.36 -2.72 -10.86
CA THR A 45 -7.49 -1.75 -10.19
C THR A 45 -6.90 -2.26 -8.87
N VAL A 46 -5.73 -1.76 -8.49
CA VAL A 46 -4.99 -2.17 -7.29
C VAL A 46 -4.61 -0.95 -6.43
N GLY A 47 -5.05 -0.91 -5.18
CA GLY A 47 -4.63 0.11 -4.21
C GLY A 47 -3.67 -0.46 -3.17
N PHE A 48 -2.59 0.26 -2.89
CA PHE A 48 -1.63 -0.11 -1.86
C PHE A 48 -1.84 0.76 -0.61
N LEU A 49 -2.46 0.17 0.41
CA LEU A 49 -2.60 0.75 1.75
C LEU A 49 -1.41 0.33 2.62
N MET A 50 -0.24 0.79 2.19
CA MET A 50 1.06 0.48 2.79
C MET A 50 1.88 1.76 2.90
N PRO A 51 2.84 1.85 3.83
CA PRO A 51 3.79 2.96 3.81
C PRO A 51 4.46 3.06 2.44
N CYS A 52 4.69 4.28 1.99
CA CYS A 52 5.39 4.56 0.76
C CYS A 52 6.70 3.76 0.57
N HIS A 53 7.02 3.41 -0.67
CA HIS A 53 8.23 2.66 -1.04
C HIS A 53 8.36 1.29 -0.32
N SER A 54 7.27 0.72 0.17
CA SER A 54 7.26 -0.64 0.72
C SER A 54 7.35 -1.73 -0.33
N THR A 55 7.27 -1.43 -1.62
CA THR A 55 7.33 -2.46 -2.67
C THR A 55 8.12 -1.94 -3.87
N PRO A 56 8.88 -2.80 -4.57
CA PRO A 56 9.66 -2.39 -5.74
C PRO A 56 8.75 -2.27 -6.99
N TRP A 57 7.77 -1.36 -6.94
CA TRP A 57 6.68 -1.25 -7.92
C TRP A 57 7.19 -1.12 -9.35
N GLN A 58 7.94 -0.05 -9.63
CA GLN A 58 8.33 0.28 -11.00
C GLN A 58 9.07 -0.91 -11.61
N SER A 59 10.14 -1.39 -10.98
CA SER A 59 10.96 -2.47 -11.51
C SER A 59 10.28 -3.83 -11.64
N HIS A 60 9.19 -4.10 -10.90
CA HIS A 60 8.53 -5.42 -10.88
C HIS A 60 7.14 -5.46 -11.53
N MET A 61 6.51 -4.31 -11.77
CA MET A 61 5.16 -4.20 -12.36
C MET A 61 5.15 -3.32 -13.61
N HIS A 62 6.21 -3.38 -14.41
CA HIS A 62 6.22 -2.84 -15.78
C HIS A 62 5.31 -3.67 -16.70
N TYR A 63 3.99 -3.47 -16.61
CA TYR A 63 2.98 -3.98 -17.53
C TYR A 63 2.13 -2.83 -18.11
N ALA A 64 1.86 -2.76 -19.42
CA ALA A 64 1.34 -1.57 -20.12
C ALA A 64 0.19 -0.80 -19.39
N PRO A 65 -0.91 -1.45 -18.95
CA PRO A 65 -1.96 -0.83 -18.12
C PRO A 65 -1.51 -0.19 -16.79
N TRP A 66 -0.30 -0.50 -16.33
CA TRP A 66 0.32 -0.12 -15.05
C TRP A 66 1.75 0.45 -15.18
N SER A 67 2.37 0.45 -16.38
CA SER A 67 3.85 0.50 -16.52
C SER A 67 4.48 1.88 -16.66
N SER A 68 3.73 2.93 -16.95
CA SER A 68 4.30 4.27 -17.15
C SER A 68 3.72 5.21 -16.11
N GLY A 69 4.53 5.55 -15.10
CA GLY A 69 4.34 6.77 -14.29
C GLY A 69 3.16 6.87 -13.32
N GLY A 70 2.15 5.99 -13.40
CA GLY A 70 0.88 6.20 -12.68
C GLY A 70 -0.21 6.85 -13.54
N ASP A 71 -0.15 6.73 -14.87
CA ASP A 71 -0.94 7.61 -15.74
C ASP A 71 -2.30 7.04 -16.22
N GLU A 72 -2.58 5.74 -16.01
CA GLU A 72 -3.94 5.23 -16.16
C GLU A 72 -4.69 5.15 -14.82
N GLY A 73 -4.06 5.42 -13.68
CA GLY A 73 -4.73 5.37 -12.36
C GLY A 73 -5.15 3.96 -11.90
N ARG A 74 -4.85 2.91 -12.67
CA ARG A 74 -5.28 1.55 -12.36
C ARG A 74 -4.53 0.92 -11.20
N ALA A 75 -3.39 1.48 -10.81
CA ALA A 75 -2.73 1.12 -9.59
C ALA A 75 -2.15 2.35 -8.90
N TRP A 76 -2.27 2.41 -7.58
CA TRP A 76 -1.96 3.60 -6.81
C TRP A 76 -1.48 3.27 -5.40
N PHE A 77 -0.81 4.23 -4.77
CA PHE A 77 -0.25 4.13 -3.43
C PHE A 77 -0.70 5.33 -2.60
N LEU A 78 -0.61 5.18 -1.28
CA LEU A 78 -0.53 6.34 -0.40
C LEU A 78 0.70 7.19 -0.78
N ALA A 79 0.50 8.47 -1.01
CA ALA A 79 1.50 9.41 -1.48
C ALA A 79 2.32 10.00 -0.31
N CYS A 80 3.63 10.10 -0.51
CA CYS A 80 4.59 10.65 0.45
C CYS A 80 5.57 11.60 -0.27
N PRO A 81 5.07 12.69 -0.89
CA PRO A 81 6.00 13.63 -1.49
C PRO A 81 6.96 14.17 -0.41
N PRO A 82 8.22 14.46 -0.76
CA PRO A 82 9.09 15.15 0.18
C PRO A 82 8.50 16.52 0.54
N PRO A 83 8.77 17.04 1.75
CA PRO A 83 8.30 18.36 2.13
C PRO A 83 8.84 19.41 1.15
N PRO A 84 8.05 20.46 0.82
CA PRO A 84 8.49 21.52 -0.09
C PRO A 84 9.74 22.27 0.38
N ARG A 85 10.01 22.23 1.70
CA ARG A 85 11.22 22.77 2.32
C ARG A 85 11.71 21.81 3.41
N PRO A 86 13.03 21.59 3.57
CA PRO A 86 13.58 20.64 4.53
C PRO A 86 13.16 20.88 5.99
N ASP A 87 13.01 22.14 6.38
CA ASP A 87 12.77 22.54 7.78
C ASP A 87 11.30 22.84 8.08
N LEU A 88 10.35 22.31 7.30
CA LEU A 88 8.93 22.62 7.48
C LEU A 88 8.37 21.85 8.70
N PRO A 89 8.17 22.50 9.86
CA PRO A 89 7.76 21.79 11.07
C PRO A 89 6.30 21.36 10.94
N GLY A 90 6.04 20.11 11.33
CA GLY A 90 4.69 19.55 11.30
C GLY A 90 4.18 19.20 9.90
N TYR A 91 5.07 19.08 8.90
CA TYR A 91 4.71 18.52 7.59
C TYR A 91 4.15 17.11 7.74
N TRP A 92 2.98 16.87 7.14
CA TRP A 92 2.34 15.56 7.05
C TRP A 92 2.06 15.25 5.60
N ASP A 93 2.39 14.04 5.18
CA ASP A 93 2.00 13.52 3.87
C ASP A 93 0.74 12.63 3.95
N GLN A 94 0.26 12.13 2.81
CA GLN A 94 -0.95 11.30 2.78
C GLN A 94 -0.77 10.01 3.59
N SER A 95 0.42 9.42 3.56
CA SER A 95 0.75 8.23 4.34
C SER A 95 0.69 8.54 5.84
N ASP A 96 1.20 9.68 6.29
CA ASP A 96 1.09 10.12 7.69
C ASP A 96 -0.37 10.27 8.13
N PHE A 97 -1.19 10.94 7.32
CA PHE A 97 -2.64 11.06 7.58
C PHE A 97 -3.35 9.71 7.65
N PHE A 98 -3.00 8.79 6.74
CA PHE A 98 -3.57 7.44 6.74
C PHE A 98 -3.18 6.66 8.00
N PHE A 99 -1.90 6.64 8.37
CA PHE A 99 -1.43 5.84 9.49
C PHE A 99 -1.72 6.43 10.87
N ALA A 100 -2.08 7.72 10.96
CA ALA A 100 -2.55 8.35 12.19
C ALA A 100 -3.91 7.81 12.64
N ASP A 101 -4.88 7.68 11.74
CA ASP A 101 -6.15 6.99 11.99
C ASP A 101 -6.66 6.32 10.70
N PRO A 102 -6.26 5.05 10.45
CA PRO A 102 -6.61 4.35 9.22
C PRO A 102 -8.13 4.19 9.04
N LEU A 103 -8.89 3.96 10.11
CA LEU A 103 -10.32 3.72 10.00
C LEU A 103 -11.09 5.01 9.69
N GLN A 104 -10.71 6.11 10.35
CA GLN A 104 -11.26 7.42 10.02
C GLN A 104 -10.89 7.82 8.59
N TYR A 105 -9.65 7.58 8.17
CA TYR A 105 -9.22 7.85 6.80
C TYR A 105 -10.07 7.09 5.78
N MET A 106 -10.27 5.77 5.97
CA MET A 106 -11.11 4.98 5.07
C MET A 106 -12.53 5.55 4.98
N THR A 107 -13.09 6.00 6.10
CA THR A 107 -14.45 6.57 6.16
C THR A 107 -14.56 7.94 5.48
N LEU A 108 -13.54 8.78 5.61
CA LEU A 108 -13.57 10.16 5.09
C LEU A 108 -13.15 10.26 3.61
N ARG A 109 -12.28 9.34 3.15
CA ARG A 109 -11.58 9.46 1.86
C ARG A 109 -12.06 8.50 0.80
N PHE A 110 -12.83 7.48 1.18
CA PHE A 110 -13.47 6.55 0.25
C PHE A 110 -14.98 6.76 0.24
N PRO A 111 -15.65 6.57 -0.91
CA PRO A 111 -17.10 6.54 -0.97
C PRO A 111 -17.68 5.48 -0.02
N PRO A 112 -18.90 5.68 0.51
CA PRO A 112 -19.51 4.72 1.43
C PRO A 112 -19.83 3.36 0.79
N LEU A 113 -19.93 3.32 -0.54
CA LEU A 113 -20.23 2.12 -1.32
C LEU A 113 -19.14 1.88 -2.37
N VAL A 114 -18.83 0.60 -2.61
CA VAL A 114 -17.92 0.17 -3.67
C VAL A 114 -18.59 0.29 -5.04
N ASP A 115 -17.96 1.06 -5.94
CA ASP A 115 -18.29 1.02 -7.37
C ASP A 115 -17.66 -0.23 -8.01
N LEU A 116 -18.50 -1.15 -8.49
CA LEU A 116 -18.08 -2.42 -9.09
C LEU A 116 -17.42 -2.27 -10.47
N SER A 117 -17.49 -1.08 -11.08
CA SER A 117 -16.70 -0.78 -12.27
C SER A 117 -15.20 -0.59 -11.96
N PHE A 118 -14.87 -0.38 -10.68
CA PHE A 118 -13.52 -0.14 -10.17
C PHE A 118 -12.78 0.90 -11.01
N PRO A 119 -13.27 2.14 -11.07
CA PRO A 119 -12.70 3.16 -11.93
C PRO A 119 -11.24 3.40 -11.56
N PRO A 120 -10.38 3.72 -12.54
CA PRO A 120 -9.03 4.12 -12.23
C PRO A 120 -9.00 5.43 -11.43
N MET A 121 -7.96 5.62 -10.64
CA MET A 121 -7.76 6.83 -9.86
C MET A 121 -7.41 8.02 -10.77
N GLU A 122 -8.19 9.10 -10.67
CA GLU A 122 -7.88 10.34 -11.38
C GLU A 122 -6.62 11.01 -10.81
N SER A 123 -5.77 11.55 -11.67
CA SER A 123 -4.55 12.25 -11.26
C SER A 123 -4.82 13.47 -10.38
N ALA A 124 -5.96 14.14 -10.58
CA ALA A 124 -6.41 15.24 -9.76
C ALA A 124 -6.68 14.85 -8.30
N SER A 125 -7.02 13.57 -8.02
CA SER A 125 -7.35 13.10 -6.67
C SER A 125 -6.13 12.87 -5.78
N PHE A 126 -4.92 12.88 -6.34
CA PHE A 126 -3.66 12.72 -5.60
C PHE A 126 -2.60 13.79 -5.89
N SER A 127 -2.70 14.51 -7.02
CA SER A 127 -1.73 15.56 -7.35
C SER A 127 -2.03 16.85 -6.58
N VAL A 128 -0.98 17.40 -5.96
CA VAL A 128 -1.03 18.76 -5.41
C VAL A 128 -0.79 19.71 -6.57
N PRO A 129 -1.69 20.67 -6.88
CA PRO A 129 -1.44 21.62 -7.95
C PRO A 129 -0.18 22.43 -7.64
N TYR A 130 0.88 22.24 -8.44
CA TYR A 130 2.12 23.01 -8.30
C TYR A 130 1.90 24.50 -8.55
N SER A 131 0.84 24.86 -9.28
CA SER A 131 0.51 26.22 -9.70
C SER A 131 -0.17 27.10 -8.65
N THR A 132 -0.75 26.53 -7.58
CA THR A 132 -1.50 27.32 -6.58
C THR A 132 -0.63 27.84 -5.44
N GLY A 133 0.67 27.49 -5.40
CA GLY A 133 1.39 27.50 -4.14
C GLY A 133 0.78 26.49 -3.17
N LEU A 134 1.41 26.34 -2.00
CA LEU A 134 0.99 25.45 -0.92
C LEU A 134 -0.55 25.40 -0.77
N PRO A 135 -1.14 24.24 -0.50
CA PRO A 135 -2.60 24.09 -0.36
C PRO A 135 -3.16 25.18 0.54
N GLN A 136 -4.07 25.98 -0.02
CA GLN A 136 -4.82 26.97 0.75
C GLN A 136 -5.64 26.20 1.77
N ALA A 137 -5.25 26.35 3.03
CA ALA A 137 -5.50 25.41 4.11
C ALA A 137 -6.98 25.02 4.31
N HIS A 138 -7.19 23.71 4.45
CA HIS A 138 -7.92 23.20 5.60
C HIS A 138 -6.90 22.46 6.48
N ALA A 139 -6.44 23.13 7.55
CA ALA A 139 -5.40 22.62 8.47
C ALA A 139 -4.08 22.14 7.80
N ALA A 140 -3.43 23.07 7.09
CA ALA A 140 -2.04 23.08 6.57
C ALA A 140 -1.55 21.95 5.64
N TYR A 141 -1.97 20.69 5.78
CA TYR A 141 -1.41 19.55 5.01
C TYR A 141 -2.44 18.51 4.56
N ASP A 142 -3.70 18.61 4.96
CA ASP A 142 -4.78 17.79 4.42
C ASP A 142 -5.21 18.33 3.05
N LEU A 143 -4.97 17.54 2.00
CA LEU A 143 -5.22 17.94 0.62
C LEU A 143 -6.59 17.53 0.09
N GLY A 144 -7.47 17.00 0.93
CA GLY A 144 -8.79 16.58 0.46
C GLY A 144 -8.77 15.30 -0.37
N TRP A 145 -7.78 14.41 -0.17
CA TRP A 145 -7.61 13.21 -0.99
C TRP A 145 -8.90 12.38 -1.10
N ALA A 146 -9.18 11.87 -2.28
CA ALA A 146 -10.33 11.02 -2.53
C ALA A 146 -9.89 9.78 -3.29
N HIS A 147 -10.35 8.61 -2.88
CA HIS A 147 -9.94 7.33 -3.42
C HIS A 147 -11.15 6.56 -3.94
N PRO A 148 -11.15 6.09 -5.20
CA PRO A 148 -12.09 5.06 -5.59
C PRO A 148 -11.72 3.74 -4.89
N TRP A 149 -12.72 2.93 -4.59
CA TRP A 149 -12.49 1.57 -4.14
C TRP A 149 -11.83 0.75 -5.27
N PRO A 150 -10.66 0.13 -5.05
CA PRO A 150 -9.99 -0.65 -6.08
C PRO A 150 -10.43 -2.10 -6.03
N SER A 151 -10.37 -2.83 -7.15
CA SER A 151 -10.75 -4.26 -7.14
C SER A 151 -9.88 -5.12 -6.22
N HIS A 152 -8.63 -4.71 -6.00
CA HIS A 152 -7.65 -5.35 -5.12
C HIS A 152 -7.02 -4.32 -4.18
N LEU A 153 -6.87 -4.68 -2.92
CA LEU A 153 -6.13 -3.93 -1.92
C LEU A 153 -4.90 -4.72 -1.48
N VAL A 154 -3.76 -4.04 -1.35
CA VAL A 154 -2.53 -4.60 -0.83
C VAL A 154 -2.17 -3.88 0.45
N LEU A 155 -1.91 -4.64 1.51
CA LEU A 155 -1.61 -4.10 2.83
C LEU A 155 -0.76 -5.06 3.66
N PHE A 156 -0.16 -4.56 4.74
CA PHE A 156 0.44 -5.40 5.77
C PHE A 156 -0.63 -5.93 6.71
N SER A 157 -0.55 -7.19 7.10
CA SER A 157 -1.59 -7.83 7.91
C SER A 157 -1.77 -7.19 9.29
N SER A 158 -0.77 -6.48 9.81
CA SER A 158 -0.90 -5.67 11.03
C SER A 158 -1.94 -4.56 10.91
N LEU A 159 -2.18 -4.02 9.70
CA LEU A 159 -3.20 -3.01 9.46
C LEU A 159 -4.61 -3.58 9.68
N LEU A 160 -4.82 -4.87 9.43
CA LEU A 160 -6.12 -5.54 9.61
C LEU A 160 -6.56 -5.55 11.07
N ASP A 161 -5.60 -5.56 12.00
CA ASP A 161 -5.84 -5.61 13.44
C ASP A 161 -6.18 -4.23 14.03
N VAL A 162 -5.92 -3.14 13.29
CA VAL A 162 -6.30 -1.77 13.68
C VAL A 162 -7.80 -1.72 13.88
N ARG A 163 -8.23 -1.24 15.05
CA ARG A 163 -9.63 -1.22 15.47
C ARG A 163 -10.01 0.05 16.20
N ASN A 164 -11.23 0.48 16.00
CA ASN A 164 -11.89 1.48 16.84
C ASN A 164 -12.88 0.78 17.78
N GLN A 165 -13.78 1.54 18.39
CA GLN A 165 -14.78 1.02 19.34
C GLN A 165 -15.84 0.11 18.69
N THR A 166 -15.99 0.17 17.36
CA THR A 166 -17.08 -0.47 16.61
C THR A 166 -16.63 -1.61 15.71
N HIS A 167 -15.46 -1.49 15.07
CA HIS A 167 -14.96 -2.48 14.14
C HIS A 167 -13.44 -2.37 13.94
N SER A 168 -12.86 -3.44 13.41
CA SER A 168 -11.50 -3.52 12.89
C SER A 168 -11.44 -3.20 11.40
N MET A 169 -10.25 -2.93 10.89
CA MET A 169 -10.01 -2.74 9.46
C MET A 169 -10.43 -3.97 8.66
N ALA A 170 -10.16 -5.17 9.18
CA ALA A 170 -10.63 -6.41 8.55
C ALA A 170 -12.16 -6.43 8.41
N GLU A 171 -12.88 -6.10 9.48
CA GLU A 171 -14.36 -6.07 9.48
C GLU A 171 -14.91 -4.98 8.53
N LEU A 172 -14.28 -3.80 8.48
CA LEU A 172 -14.64 -2.74 7.52
C LEU A 172 -14.50 -3.24 6.08
N LEU A 173 -13.36 -3.82 5.74
CA LEU A 173 -13.10 -4.33 4.39
C LEU A 173 -14.05 -5.48 4.03
N THR A 174 -14.33 -6.39 4.96
CA THR A 174 -15.30 -7.47 4.75
C THR A 174 -16.72 -6.94 4.56
N ALA A 175 -17.13 -5.91 5.31
CA ALA A 175 -18.42 -5.25 5.12
C ALA A 175 -18.55 -4.60 3.73
N GLN A 176 -17.43 -4.10 3.17
CA GLN A 176 -17.34 -3.58 1.81
C GLN A 176 -17.15 -4.68 0.74
N GLY A 177 -17.26 -5.97 1.10
CA GLY A 177 -17.20 -7.08 0.14
C GLY A 177 -15.80 -7.57 -0.21
N TYR A 178 -14.77 -7.18 0.53
CA TYR A 178 -13.41 -7.68 0.34
C TYR A 178 -13.11 -8.91 1.18
N ARG A 179 -12.28 -9.79 0.63
CA ARG A 179 -11.71 -10.94 1.35
C ARG A 179 -10.25 -11.13 1.00
N GLU A 180 -9.49 -11.73 1.90
CA GLU A 180 -8.12 -12.14 1.62
C GLU A 180 -8.09 -13.21 0.51
N THR A 181 -7.30 -12.97 -0.53
CA THR A 181 -7.10 -13.91 -1.65
C THR A 181 -5.66 -14.40 -1.75
N MET A 182 -4.71 -13.67 -1.18
CA MET A 182 -3.30 -14.06 -1.18
C MET A 182 -2.57 -13.52 0.04
N ARG A 183 -1.58 -14.29 0.53
CA ARG A 183 -0.73 -13.92 1.66
C ARG A 183 0.72 -14.28 1.38
N PHE A 184 1.61 -13.33 1.66
CA PHE A 184 3.06 -13.47 1.50
C PHE A 184 3.76 -13.18 2.80
N TRP A 185 4.57 -14.13 3.26
CA TRP A 185 5.39 -13.92 4.44
C TRP A 185 6.40 -12.78 4.20
N ASN A 186 6.50 -11.85 5.15
CA ASN A 186 7.28 -10.62 5.00
C ASN A 186 8.61 -10.67 5.77
N ALA A 187 8.54 -10.79 7.10
CA ALA A 187 9.69 -10.79 8.00
C ALA A 187 9.26 -11.32 9.38
N LEU A 188 10.20 -11.81 10.19
CA LEU A 188 9.96 -12.14 11.60
C LEU A 188 9.74 -10.87 12.43
N LEU A 189 10.53 -9.83 12.14
CA LEU A 189 10.50 -8.55 12.84
C LEU A 189 10.69 -7.43 11.83
N HIS A 190 10.00 -6.31 12.08
CA HIS A 190 10.20 -5.06 11.38
C HIS A 190 10.23 -3.90 12.41
N PRO A 191 11.22 -2.99 12.37
CA PRO A 191 11.31 -1.88 13.32
C PRO A 191 10.11 -0.95 13.21
N ASP A 192 9.75 -0.55 11.98
CA ASP A 192 8.51 0.17 11.68
C ASP A 192 7.31 -0.76 11.89
N THR A 193 6.39 -0.34 12.77
CA THR A 193 5.20 -1.09 13.15
C THR A 193 4.19 -1.23 12.01
N HIS A 194 4.12 -0.25 11.10
CA HIS A 194 3.21 -0.24 9.96
C HIS A 194 3.61 -1.24 8.86
N ARG A 195 4.82 -1.80 8.95
CA ARG A 195 5.37 -2.80 8.02
C ARG A 195 5.45 -4.21 8.62
N ARG A 196 4.84 -4.44 9.79
CA ARG A 196 4.84 -5.74 10.47
C ARG A 196 3.78 -6.70 9.91
N GLY A 197 4.00 -7.99 10.10
CA GLY A 197 3.11 -9.03 9.61
C GLY A 197 3.33 -9.35 8.14
N SER A 198 2.50 -10.22 7.58
CA SER A 198 2.57 -10.63 6.18
C SER A 198 2.07 -9.52 5.24
N VAL A 199 2.52 -9.51 4.00
CA VAL A 199 1.87 -8.72 2.95
C VAL A 199 0.69 -9.53 2.43
N VAL A 200 -0.51 -8.96 2.44
CA VAL A 200 -1.75 -9.63 2.03
C VAL A 200 -2.41 -8.88 0.88
N VAL A 201 -3.08 -9.64 0.02
CA VAL A 201 -3.92 -9.11 -1.06
C VAL A 201 -5.36 -9.43 -0.70
N TRP A 202 -6.18 -8.39 -0.64
CA TRP A 202 -7.62 -8.48 -0.45
C TRP A 202 -8.31 -8.15 -1.77
N SER A 203 -9.30 -8.93 -2.17
CA SER A 203 -10.02 -8.72 -3.44
C SER A 203 -11.51 -8.65 -3.18
N HIS A 204 -12.19 -7.79 -3.92
CA HIS A 204 -13.65 -7.72 -3.88
C HIS A 204 -14.27 -9.01 -4.46
N TYR A 205 -15.36 -9.51 -3.86
CA TYR A 205 -15.96 -10.79 -4.24
C TYR A 205 -16.39 -10.86 -5.72
N SER A 206 -16.78 -9.72 -6.31
CA SER A 206 -17.20 -9.65 -7.73
C SER A 206 -16.09 -10.06 -8.69
N MET A 207 -14.81 -9.89 -8.32
CA MET A 207 -13.68 -10.32 -9.15
C MET A 207 -13.57 -11.84 -9.25
N GLY A 208 -14.15 -12.59 -8.32
CA GLY A 208 -14.25 -14.05 -8.41
C GLY A 208 -15.43 -14.53 -9.26
N ALA A 209 -16.51 -13.74 -9.31
CA ALA A 209 -17.72 -14.06 -10.08
C ALA A 209 -17.57 -13.75 -11.59
N LEU A 210 -16.67 -12.85 -11.97
CA LEU A 210 -16.36 -12.51 -13.36
C LEU A 210 -15.30 -13.43 -14.00
N ALA A 211 -14.80 -14.42 -13.26
CA ALA A 211 -13.76 -15.37 -13.71
C ALA A 211 -14.31 -16.79 -14.00
N SER A 212 -15.63 -16.99 -13.90
CA SER A 212 -16.36 -18.21 -14.23
C SER A 212 -17.28 -17.99 -15.42
#